data_AF-A0A9D6JS32-F1
#
_entry.id   AF-A0A9D6JS32-F1
#
_cell.length_a   1.000
_cell.length_b   1.000
_cell.length_c   1.000
_cell.angle_alpha   90.00
_cell.angle_beta   90.00
_cell.angle_gamma   90.00
#
_symmetry.space_group_name_H-M   'P 1'
#
loop_
_entity.id
_entity.type
_entity.pdbx_description
1 polymer ?
#
loop_
_entity_poly.entity_id
_entity_poly.type
_entity_poly.pdbx_seq_one_letter_code
_entity_poly.pdbx_strand_id
1 'polypeptide(L)'
;IIVETVSNIEIANGGGLLLRLANGGRPSYQYVYRAAAGVYWDQEQFAFKLAARTDDDYAKWFAHILKILEDEMGLQLRLSDEITWINIPDKVKEEILSIAI
;
A
#
# COMPACT_ATOMS: atom_id res chain seq x y z
N ILE A 1 17.54 2.85 -6.20
CA ILE A 1 16.06 2.75 -6.05
C ILE A 1 15.73 1.28 -5.87
N ILE A 2 14.96 0.96 -4.83
CA ILE A 2 14.47 -0.39 -4.56
C ILE A 2 13.07 -0.49 -5.16
N VAL A 3 12.73 -1.64 -5.76
CA VAL A 3 11.40 -1.90 -6.31
C VAL A 3 10.86 -3.17 -5.68
N GLU A 4 9.62 -3.12 -5.19
CA GLU A 4 8.88 -4.27 -4.66
C GLU A 4 7.58 -4.48 -5.44
N THR A 5 7.19 -5.74 -5.59
CA THR A 5 5.93 -6.11 -6.25
C THR A 5 4.83 -6.29 -5.22
N VAL A 6 3.70 -5.62 -5.44
CA VAL A 6 2.47 -5.77 -4.67
C VAL A 6 1.65 -6.92 -5.26
N SER A 7 1.39 -7.94 -4.46
CA SER A 7 0.58 -9.10 -4.84
C SER A 7 -0.89 -8.92 -4.49
N ASN A 8 -1.20 -8.09 -3.50
CA ASN A 8 -2.56 -7.90 -3.03
C ASN A 8 -2.83 -6.48 -2.52
N ILE A 9 -4.02 -5.98 -2.85
CA ILE A 9 -4.60 -4.75 -2.29
C ILE A 9 -5.90 -5.11 -1.58
N GLU A 10 -6.00 -4.69 -0.32
CA GLU A 10 -7.13 -5.02 0.55
C GLU A 10 -7.66 -3.79 1.28
N ILE A 11 -8.99 -3.65 1.31
CA ILE A 11 -9.68 -2.85 2.32
C ILE A 11 -10.05 -3.80 3.46
N ALA A 12 -9.33 -3.68 4.57
CA ALA A 12 -9.58 -4.50 5.75
C ALA A 12 -10.96 -4.18 6.34
N ASN A 13 -11.53 -5.10 7.11
CA ASN A 13 -12.84 -4.93 7.75
C ASN A 13 -12.97 -3.66 8.62
N GLY A 14 -11.86 -3.11 9.11
CA GLY A 14 -11.82 -1.84 9.84
C GLY A 14 -11.73 -0.58 8.97
N GLY A 15 -11.83 -0.70 7.65
CA GLY A 15 -11.73 0.40 6.67
C GLY A 15 -10.30 0.86 6.35
N GLY A 16 -9.27 0.11 6.77
CA GLY A 16 -7.87 0.43 6.47
C GLY A 16 -7.43 -0.15 5.13
N LEU A 17 -6.46 0.49 4.47
CA LEU A 17 -5.87 0.02 3.22
C LEU A 17 -4.58 -0.77 3.49
N LEU A 18 -4.45 -1.95 2.90
CA LEU A 18 -3.26 -2.79 2.95
C LEU A 18 -2.70 -3.06 1.55
N LEU A 19 -1.38 -3.00 1.45
CA LEU A 19 -0.57 -3.25 0.25
C LEU A 19 0.43 -4.36 0.55
N ARG A 20 0.04 -5.61 0.27
CA ARG A 20 0.88 -6.79 0.56
C ARG A 20 1.93 -7.00 -0.52
N LEU A 21 3.17 -7.23 -0.10
CA LEU A 21 4.27 -7.51 -1.01
C LEU A 21 4.34 -9.00 -1.36
N ALA A 22 4.74 -9.31 -2.59
CA ALA A 22 4.89 -10.68 -3.08
C ALA A 22 6.03 -11.43 -2.35
N ASN A 23 7.11 -10.75 -2.00
CA ASN A 23 8.35 -11.36 -1.52
C ASN A 23 8.59 -11.23 -0.01
N GLY A 24 7.56 -10.86 0.76
CA GLY A 24 7.67 -10.73 2.23
C GLY A 24 8.35 -9.45 2.75
N GLY A 25 8.91 -8.63 1.87
CA GLY A 25 9.51 -7.34 2.21
C GLY A 25 10.84 -7.45 2.96
N ARG A 26 11.26 -6.34 3.59
CA ARG A 26 12.56 -6.21 4.27
C ARG A 26 12.39 -5.80 5.73
N PRO A 27 13.28 -6.24 6.64
CA PRO A 27 13.22 -5.82 8.04
C PRO A 27 13.25 -4.30 8.24
N SER A 28 13.87 -3.54 7.33
CA SER A 28 13.91 -2.08 7.40
C SER A 28 12.55 -1.40 7.19
N TYR A 29 11.57 -2.08 6.60
CA TYR A 29 10.22 -1.53 6.36
C TYR A 29 9.48 -1.24 7.65
N GLN A 30 9.85 -1.91 8.75
CA GLN A 30 9.34 -1.61 10.09
C GLN A 30 9.58 -0.14 10.51
N TYR A 31 10.51 0.59 9.89
CA TYR A 31 10.84 1.97 10.27
C TYR A 31 10.04 3.04 9.50
N VAL A 32 9.14 2.66 8.59
CA VAL A 32 8.32 3.60 7.81
C VAL A 32 7.46 4.54 8.69
N TYR A 33 7.08 4.10 9.90
CA TYR A 33 6.31 4.93 10.84
C TYR A 33 7.04 6.23 11.23
N ARG A 34 8.37 6.28 11.09
CA ARG A 34 9.19 7.46 11.42
C ARG A 34 8.90 8.66 10.53
N ALA A 35 8.29 8.42 9.36
CA ALA A 35 7.80 9.47 8.47
C ALA A 35 6.64 10.29 9.08
N ALA A 36 6.05 9.85 10.21
CA ALA A 36 4.88 10.47 10.84
C ALA A 36 3.69 10.68 9.87
N ALA A 37 3.60 9.87 8.82
CA ALA A 37 2.64 10.02 7.72
C ALA A 37 1.44 9.06 7.81
N GLY A 38 1.29 8.34 8.92
CA GLY A 38 0.24 7.35 9.14
C GLY A 38 0.43 6.01 8.40
N VAL A 39 1.55 5.83 7.71
CA VAL A 39 1.92 4.58 7.04
C VAL A 39 2.69 3.68 8.02
N TYR A 40 2.31 2.42 8.10
CA TYR A 40 2.92 1.41 8.94
C TYR A 40 3.28 0.17 8.14
N TRP A 41 4.21 -0.63 8.65
CA TRP A 41 4.49 -1.97 8.14
C TRP A 41 3.82 -3.00 9.04
N ASP A 42 3.01 -3.87 8.45
CA ASP A 42 2.42 -5.04 9.09
C ASP A 42 3.31 -6.26 8.78
N GLN A 43 4.08 -6.68 9.79
CA GLN A 43 5.06 -7.76 9.65
C GLN A 43 4.41 -9.13 9.46
N GLU A 44 3.21 -9.36 10.00
CA GLU A 44 2.52 -10.65 9.89
C GLU A 44 1.91 -10.81 8.49
N GLN A 45 1.44 -9.71 7.92
CA GLN A 45 0.82 -9.70 6.59
C GLN A 45 1.77 -9.32 5.46
N PHE A 46 3.02 -8.95 5.78
CA PHE A 46 4.00 -8.40 4.85
C PHE A 46 3.44 -7.25 4.01
N ALA A 47 2.75 -6.32 4.67
CA ALA A 47 2.00 -5.27 4.00
C ALA A 47 2.30 -3.88 4.53
N PHE A 48 2.32 -2.89 3.62
CA PHE A 48 2.18 -1.51 4.03
C PHE A 48 0.73 -1.21 4.33
N LYS A 49 0.48 -0.52 5.45
CA LYS A 49 -0.85 -0.29 5.99
C LYS A 49 -1.07 1.20 6.25
N LEU A 50 -2.24 1.68 5.85
CA LEU A 50 -2.79 2.95 6.30
C LEU A 50 -4.10 2.66 7.03
N ALA A 51 -4.21 3.11 8.28
CA ALA A 51 -5.44 2.95 9.05
C ALA A 51 -6.59 3.77 8.43
N ALA A 52 -7.84 3.38 8.74
CA ALA A 52 -9.02 4.08 8.26
C ALA A 52 -8.99 5.58 8.59
N ARG A 53 -9.45 6.39 7.65
CA ARG A 53 -9.58 7.85 7.76
C ARG A 53 -11.00 8.26 7.36
N THR A 54 -11.36 9.50 7.65
CA THR A 54 -12.73 10.01 7.50
C THR A 54 -13.19 10.23 6.06
N ASP A 55 -12.28 10.27 5.08
CA ASP A 55 -12.61 10.56 3.68
C ASP A 55 -12.88 9.30 2.84
N ASP A 56 -12.55 8.10 3.32
CA ASP A 56 -12.70 6.80 2.62
C ASP A 56 -12.20 6.81 1.15
N ASP A 57 -11.25 7.70 0.84
CA ASP A 57 -10.70 7.88 -0.50
C ASP A 57 -9.48 6.98 -0.70
N TYR A 58 -9.75 5.70 -0.96
CA TYR A 58 -8.73 4.66 -1.04
C TYR A 58 -7.72 4.87 -2.18
N ALA A 59 -8.11 5.51 -3.29
CA ALA A 59 -7.19 5.83 -4.38
C ALA A 59 -6.17 6.89 -3.95
N LYS A 60 -6.63 7.95 -3.27
CA LYS A 60 -5.76 8.94 -2.66
C LYS A 60 -4.85 8.33 -1.58
N TRP A 61 -5.37 7.40 -0.80
CA TRP A 61 -4.58 6.70 0.22
C TRP A 61 -3.49 5.82 -0.39
N PHE A 62 -3.81 5.13 -1.49
CA PHE A 62 -2.83 4.37 -2.27
C PHE A 62 -1.69 5.29 -2.75
N ALA A 63 -2.02 6.39 -3.43
CA ALA A 63 -1.04 7.39 -3.90
C ALA A 63 -0.20 7.96 -2.75
N HIS A 64 -0.83 8.23 -1.60
CA HIS A 64 -0.13 8.70 -0.40
C HIS A 64 0.89 7.68 0.09
N ILE A 65 0.55 6.40 0.16
CA ILE A 65 1.49 5.35 0.56
C ILE A 65 2.66 5.27 -0.42
N LEU A 66 2.41 5.26 -1.74
CA LEU A 66 3.48 5.23 -2.74
C LEU A 66 4.48 6.38 -2.54
N LYS A 67 3.97 7.60 -2.38
CA LYS A 67 4.78 8.79 -2.18
C LYS A 67 5.66 8.70 -0.93
N ILE A 68 5.08 8.31 0.20
CA ILE A 68 5.83 8.18 1.45
C ILE A 68 6.95 7.14 1.35
N LEU A 69 6.70 6.01 0.69
CA LEU A 69 7.72 4.98 0.49
C LEU A 69 8.84 5.45 -0.43
N GLU A 70 8.52 6.21 -1.46
CA GLU A 70 9.53 6.77 -2.36
C GLU A 70 10.37 7.84 -1.65
N ASP A 71 9.73 8.82 -1.02
CA ASP A 71 10.40 9.96 -0.39
C ASP A 71 11.26 9.54 0.82
N GLU A 72 10.76 8.63 1.66
CA GLU A 72 11.38 8.30 2.96
C GLU A 72 12.28 7.07 2.88
N MET A 73 12.06 6.18 1.90
CA MET A 73 12.74 4.90 1.81
C MET A 73 13.43 4.64 0.47
N GLY A 74 13.21 5.50 -0.54
CA GLY A 74 13.67 5.25 -1.91
C GLY A 74 13.08 3.95 -2.50
N LEU A 75 11.88 3.59 -2.05
CA LEU A 75 11.16 2.37 -2.39
C LEU A 75 9.98 2.69 -3.32
N GLN A 76 9.97 2.07 -4.49
CA GLN A 76 8.85 2.10 -5.41
C GLN A 76 8.07 0.79 -5.33
N LEU A 77 6.74 0.87 -5.37
CA LEU A 77 5.88 -0.30 -5.49
C LEU A 77 5.38 -0.43 -6.93
N ARG A 78 5.30 -1.67 -7.41
CA ARG A 78 4.66 -2.01 -8.69
C ARG A 78 3.58 -3.05 -8.47
N LEU A 79 2.47 -2.93 -9.18
CA LEU A 79 1.43 -3.95 -9.12
C LEU A 79 1.88 -5.20 -9.87
N SER A 80 1.53 -6.36 -9.32
CA SER A 80 1.65 -7.63 -10.05
C SER A 80 0.67 -7.68 -11.23
N ASP A 81 1.05 -8.38 -12.30
CA ASP A 81 0.13 -8.69 -13.41
C ASP A 81 -1.04 -9.58 -12.95
N GLU A 82 -0.84 -10.34 -11.86
CA GLU A 82 -1.84 -11.22 -11.23
C GLU A 82 -2.31 -10.67 -9.88
N ILE A 83 -2.49 -9.36 -9.78
CA ILE A 83 -2.87 -8.72 -8.51
C ILE A 83 -4.24 -9.20 -8.00
N THR A 84 -4.29 -9.52 -6.71
CA THR A 84 -5.53 -9.90 -6.03
C THR A 84 -6.13 -8.69 -5.33
N TRP A 85 -7.42 -8.46 -5.55
CA TRP A 85 -8.18 -7.38 -4.91
C TRP A 85 -9.14 -7.95 -3.87
N ILE A 86 -9.07 -7.49 -2.62
CA ILE A 86 -9.95 -7.94 -1.53
C ILE A 86 -10.78 -6.76 -1.04
N ASN A 87 -12.10 -6.90 -1.10
CA ASN A 87 -13.07 -5.89 -0.67
C ASN A 87 -12.89 -4.51 -1.36
N ILE A 88 -12.30 -4.46 -2.55
CA ILE A 88 -12.11 -3.23 -3.31
C ILE A 88 -13.26 -3.08 -4.33
N PRO A 89 -14.06 -2.01 -4.28
CA PRO A 89 -15.05 -1.71 -5.31
C PRO A 89 -14.38 -1.45 -6.67
N ASP A 90 -15.03 -1.83 -7.77
CA ASP A 90 -14.42 -1.74 -9.10
C ASP A 90 -13.98 -0.32 -9.48
N LYS A 91 -14.77 0.70 -9.12
CA LYS A 91 -14.40 2.11 -9.31
C LYS A 91 -13.05 2.45 -8.66
N VAL A 92 -12.81 1.98 -7.43
CA VAL A 92 -11.55 2.22 -6.72
C VAL A 92 -10.39 1.46 -7.38
N LYS A 93 -10.65 0.25 -7.93
CA LYS A 93 -9.63 -0.48 -8.70
C LYS A 93 -9.20 0.31 -9.93
N GLU A 94 -10.16 0.84 -10.69
CA GLU A 94 -9.89 1.64 -11.89
C GLU A 94 -9.05 2.89 -11.55
N GLU A 95 -9.40 3.58 -10.46
CA GLU A 95 -8.65 4.75 -9.97
C GLU A 95 -7.22 4.37 -9.54
N ILE A 96 -7.04 3.30 -8.77
CA ILE A 96 -5.71 2.80 -8.36
C ILE A 96 -4.88 2.39 -9.58
N LEU A 97 -5.48 1.67 -10.53
CA LEU A 97 -4.80 1.26 -11.76
C LEU A 97 -4.34 2.48 -12.54
N SER A 98 -5.12 3.57 -12.60
CA SER A 98 -4.70 4.81 -13.27
C SER A 98 -3.52 5.52 -12.60
N ILE A 99 -3.32 5.33 -11.30
CA ILE A 99 -2.21 5.89 -10.53
C ILE A 99 -0.94 5.04 -10.69
N ALA A 100 -1.10 3.72 -10.87
CA ALA A 100 0.01 2.77 -10.93
C ALA A 100 0.70 2.65 -12.30
N ILE A 101 0.25 3.42 -13.31
CA ILE A 101 0.79 3.45 -14.70
C ILE A 101 2.15 4.14 -14.74
#